data_AF-A0A418PWW5-F1
#
_entry.id   AF-A0A418PWW5-F1
#
_cell.length_a   1.000
_cell.length_b   1.000
_cell.length_c   1.000
_cell.angle_alpha   90.00
_cell.angle_beta   90.00
_cell.angle_gamma   90.00
#
_symmetry.space_group_name_H-M   'P 1'
#
loop_
_entity.id
_entity.type
_entity.pdbx_description
1 polymer ?
#
loop_
_entity_poly.entity_id
_entity_poly.type
_entity_poly.pdbx_seq_one_letter_code
_entity_poly.pdbx_strand_id
1 'polypeptide(L)'
;MKQIIYILTFLILTGCGQTNSEQNSNISKDTITDKVSDTTILDNKQITRQTITDENQTEEYRKQSLNGFEKAALYKLTDTITADFNGDGILDKAFYKKENQNSGIIIKHGQTNEVVKIGFGKQFAHMTEFDWVDYWGLVEDKETSETTFTEDGDVLGSKDVKLQNPSIVLGADEVGGGLITFIDRKYVWIHQAD
;
A
#
# COMPACT_ATOMS: atom_id res chain seq x y z
N MET A 1 -7.01 45.25 34.67
CA MET A 1 -8.47 45.29 34.46
C MET A 1 -8.86 44.04 33.72
N LYS A 2 -9.68 43.19 34.34
CA LYS A 2 -10.23 41.96 33.76
C LYS A 2 -11.35 42.34 32.78
N GLN A 3 -11.36 41.77 31.58
CA GLN A 3 -12.58 41.68 30.79
C GLN A 3 -12.84 40.21 30.47
N ILE A 4 -13.82 39.69 31.20
CA ILE A 4 -14.52 38.43 30.95
C ILE A 4 -15.63 38.79 29.96
N ILE A 5 -15.65 38.17 28.79
CA ILE A 5 -16.79 38.28 27.86
C ILE A 5 -17.35 36.89 27.60
N TYR A 6 -18.68 36.85 27.72
CA TYR A 6 -19.53 35.70 27.91
C TYR A 6 -19.75 34.86 26.65
N ILE A 7 -19.94 33.57 26.90
CA ILE A 7 -20.42 32.52 25.98
C ILE A 7 -21.83 32.88 25.48
N LEU A 8 -22.07 32.73 24.17
CA LEU A 8 -23.41 32.61 23.61
C LEU A 8 -23.48 31.38 22.69
N THR A 9 -23.95 30.28 23.25
CA THR A 9 -24.34 29.06 22.53
C THR A 9 -25.69 29.28 21.86
N PHE A 10 -25.75 29.19 20.53
CA PHE A 10 -27.01 29.09 19.79
C PHE A 10 -27.32 27.62 19.50
N LEU A 11 -28.24 27.03 20.26
CA LEU A 11 -28.94 25.80 19.91
C LEU A 11 -30.12 26.20 19.01
N ILE A 12 -30.16 25.73 17.77
CA ILE A 12 -31.34 25.83 16.91
C ILE A 12 -31.90 24.42 16.75
N LEU A 13 -32.95 24.13 17.52
CA LEU A 13 -33.82 22.96 17.34
C LEU A 13 -35.02 23.41 16.50
N THR A 14 -35.19 22.83 15.31
CA THR A 14 -36.44 22.88 14.54
C THR A 14 -36.93 21.44 14.31
N GLY A 15 -37.93 21.01 15.08
CA GLY A 15 -38.99 20.10 14.60
C GLY A 15 -40.15 20.93 14.04
N CYS A 16 -41.17 20.45 13.33
CA CYS A 16 -41.67 19.11 12.98
C CYS A 16 -42.36 19.22 11.60
N GLY A 17 -42.54 18.09 10.90
CA GLY A 17 -43.45 18.03 9.74
C GLY A 17 -43.58 16.61 9.21
N GLN A 18 -44.66 15.93 9.58
CA GLN A 18 -45.03 14.59 9.13
C GLN A 18 -46.30 14.72 8.29
N THR A 19 -46.30 14.30 7.02
CA THR A 19 -47.46 13.73 6.30
C THR A 19 -47.06 13.01 5.00
N ASN A 20 -47.30 11.70 5.01
CA ASN A 20 -47.77 10.76 3.97
C ASN A 20 -47.46 10.97 2.47
N SER A 21 -46.83 9.95 1.88
CA SER A 21 -47.26 9.38 0.60
C SER A 21 -46.89 7.89 0.57
N GLU A 22 -47.87 7.03 0.82
CA GLU A 22 -47.87 5.64 0.35
C GLU A 22 -48.95 5.55 -0.74
N GLN A 23 -48.56 5.13 -1.93
CA GLN A 23 -49.51 4.70 -2.95
C GLN A 23 -48.98 3.46 -3.68
N ASN A 24 -49.53 2.32 -3.25
CA ASN A 24 -49.92 1.11 -3.97
C ASN A 24 -49.30 0.80 -5.36
N SER A 25 -48.87 -0.45 -5.53
CA SER A 25 -49.64 -1.40 -6.36
C SER A 25 -49.24 -2.86 -6.12
N ASN A 26 -50.26 -3.66 -5.79
CA ASN A 26 -50.23 -5.12 -5.84
C ASN A 26 -50.23 -5.57 -7.31
N ILE A 27 -49.37 -6.51 -7.69
CA ILE A 27 -49.58 -7.34 -8.88
C ILE A 27 -49.33 -8.82 -8.54
N SER A 28 -50.45 -9.52 -8.48
CA SER A 28 -50.75 -10.91 -8.85
C SER A 28 -49.61 -11.93 -8.92
N LYS A 29 -49.76 -12.99 -8.12
CA LYS A 29 -49.32 -14.34 -8.49
C LYS A 29 -50.03 -14.74 -9.78
N ASP A 30 -49.27 -15.11 -10.81
CA ASP A 30 -49.63 -16.28 -11.60
C ASP A 30 -48.42 -16.94 -12.25
N THR A 31 -48.58 -18.25 -12.41
CA THR A 31 -47.66 -19.31 -12.78
C THR A 31 -47.00 -19.12 -14.15
N ILE A 32 -45.66 -19.15 -14.24
CA ILE A 32 -44.93 -19.54 -15.48
C ILE A 32 -43.73 -20.44 -15.16
N THR A 33 -43.85 -21.61 -15.78
CA THR A 33 -42.98 -22.76 -16.03
C THR A 33 -41.48 -22.50 -16.22
N ASP A 34 -40.70 -23.49 -15.75
CA ASP A 34 -39.30 -23.84 -16.02
C ASP A 34 -38.59 -23.09 -17.17
N LYS A 35 -37.52 -22.38 -16.80
CA LYS A 35 -36.20 -22.38 -17.47
C LYS A 35 -35.19 -21.58 -16.65
N VAL A 36 -34.61 -22.24 -15.65
CA VAL A 36 -33.45 -21.74 -14.90
C VAL A 36 -32.19 -22.40 -15.47
N SER A 37 -31.18 -21.57 -15.67
CA SER A 37 -29.74 -21.91 -15.77
C SER A 37 -29.25 -22.42 -17.11
N ASP A 38 -28.52 -21.55 -17.82
CA ASP A 38 -27.23 -21.94 -18.42
C ASP A 38 -26.37 -20.70 -18.72
N THR A 39 -26.98 -19.54 -18.96
CA THR A 39 -26.23 -18.32 -19.30
C THR A 39 -25.52 -17.67 -18.09
N THR A 40 -26.16 -17.63 -16.91
CA THR A 40 -25.61 -16.99 -15.71
C THR A 40 -24.45 -17.74 -15.05
N ILE A 41 -24.28 -19.05 -15.32
CA ILE A 41 -23.19 -19.86 -14.76
C ILE A 41 -21.92 -19.75 -15.62
N LEU A 42 -22.08 -19.64 -16.94
CA LEU A 42 -20.96 -19.47 -17.89
C LEU A 42 -20.26 -18.12 -17.72
N ASP A 43 -21.05 -17.03 -17.60
CA ASP A 43 -20.50 -15.68 -17.42
C ASP A 43 -19.73 -15.55 -16.09
N ASN A 44 -20.28 -16.03 -14.98
CA ASN A 44 -19.59 -16.00 -13.68
C ASN A 44 -18.30 -16.83 -13.67
N LYS A 45 -18.29 -17.98 -14.35
CA LYS A 45 -17.09 -18.84 -14.46
C LYS A 45 -16.03 -18.23 -15.36
N GLN A 46 -16.43 -17.51 -16.41
CA GLN A 46 -15.52 -16.81 -17.29
C GLN A 46 -14.91 -15.58 -16.61
N ILE A 47 -15.73 -14.76 -15.92
CA ILE A 47 -15.26 -13.63 -15.12
C ILE A 47 -14.27 -14.11 -14.05
N THR A 48 -14.63 -15.16 -13.29
CA THR A 48 -13.75 -15.72 -12.25
C THR A 48 -12.43 -16.22 -12.82
N ARG A 49 -12.44 -16.92 -13.97
CA ARG A 49 -11.21 -17.39 -14.62
C ARG A 49 -10.36 -16.25 -15.15
N GLN A 50 -10.98 -15.20 -15.67
CA GLN A 50 -10.29 -14.03 -16.17
C GLN A 50 -9.63 -13.27 -15.02
N THR A 51 -10.36 -12.99 -13.94
CA THR A 51 -9.80 -12.39 -12.72
C THR A 51 -8.63 -13.19 -12.16
N ILE A 52 -8.74 -14.52 -12.06
CA ILE A 52 -7.64 -15.38 -11.61
C ILE A 52 -6.44 -15.31 -12.58
N THR A 53 -6.69 -15.24 -13.89
CA THR A 53 -5.62 -15.14 -14.89
C THR A 53 -4.91 -13.80 -14.79
N ASP A 54 -5.66 -12.71 -14.65
CA ASP A 54 -5.14 -11.34 -14.53
C ASP A 54 -4.36 -11.15 -13.22
N GLU A 55 -4.85 -11.68 -12.10
CA GLU A 55 -4.14 -11.69 -10.81
C GLU A 55 -2.83 -12.47 -10.90
N ASN A 56 -2.85 -13.66 -11.51
CA ASN A 56 -1.63 -14.46 -11.69
C ASN A 56 -0.62 -13.76 -12.62
N GLN A 57 -1.08 -13.14 -13.70
CA GLN A 57 -0.20 -12.38 -14.61
C GLN A 57 0.44 -11.18 -13.90
N THR A 58 -0.33 -10.48 -13.06
CA THR A 58 0.16 -9.36 -12.25
C THR A 58 1.19 -9.81 -11.22
N GLU A 59 0.95 -10.93 -10.53
CA GLU A 59 1.91 -11.48 -9.57
C GLU A 59 3.21 -11.90 -10.25
N GLU A 60 3.14 -12.55 -11.42
CA GLU A 60 4.34 -12.94 -12.18
C GLU A 60 5.13 -11.72 -12.67
N TYR A 61 4.46 -10.66 -13.13
CA TYR A 61 5.11 -9.39 -13.46
C TYR A 61 5.87 -8.80 -12.26
N ARG A 62 5.23 -8.79 -11.08
CA ARG A 62 5.84 -8.28 -9.84
C ARG A 62 6.97 -9.17 -9.30
N LYS A 63 6.97 -10.46 -9.60
CA LYS A 63 8.14 -11.32 -9.35
C LYS A 63 9.26 -10.97 -10.31
N GLN A 64 8.95 -10.74 -11.59
CA GLN A 64 9.94 -10.37 -12.59
C GLN A 64 10.62 -9.03 -12.28
N SER A 65 9.91 -8.07 -11.69
CA SER A 65 10.52 -6.80 -11.25
C SER A 65 11.57 -6.98 -10.14
N LEU A 66 11.57 -8.13 -9.46
CA LEU A 66 12.57 -8.48 -8.44
C LEU A 66 13.72 -9.34 -8.99
N ASN A 67 13.70 -9.74 -10.27
CA ASN A 67 14.75 -10.59 -10.86
C ASN A 67 16.15 -9.94 -10.87
N GLY A 68 16.24 -8.62 -10.64
CA GLY A 68 17.50 -7.91 -10.43
C GLY A 68 18.20 -8.25 -9.10
N PHE A 69 17.52 -8.98 -8.20
CA PHE A 69 18.05 -9.42 -6.92
C PHE A 69 18.23 -10.94 -6.89
N GLU A 70 19.34 -11.41 -6.33
CA GLU A 70 19.60 -12.85 -6.17
C GLU A 70 18.73 -13.46 -5.06
N LYS A 71 18.49 -12.69 -3.99
CA LYS A 71 17.72 -13.09 -2.82
C LYS A 71 16.62 -12.07 -2.56
N ALA A 72 15.52 -12.23 -3.27
CA ALA A 72 14.31 -11.46 -3.04
C ALA A 72 13.08 -12.36 -2.92
N ALA A 73 12.11 -11.89 -2.12
CA ALA A 73 10.82 -12.52 -1.96
C ALA A 73 9.70 -11.47 -2.04
N LEU A 74 8.70 -11.74 -2.88
CA LEU A 74 7.50 -10.94 -3.02
C LEU A 74 6.50 -11.28 -1.89
N TYR A 75 5.87 -10.26 -1.32
CA TYR A 75 4.84 -10.42 -0.28
C TYR A 75 3.55 -9.70 -0.68
N LYS A 76 2.42 -10.14 -0.13
CA LYS A 76 1.17 -9.37 -0.24
C LYS A 76 1.28 -8.15 0.66
N LEU A 77 0.73 -7.00 0.26
CA LEU A 77 0.75 -5.77 1.07
C LEU A 77 0.15 -5.95 2.49
N THR A 78 -0.70 -6.96 2.68
CA THR A 78 -1.30 -7.32 3.97
C THR A 78 -0.38 -8.15 4.87
N ASP A 79 0.67 -8.74 4.32
CA ASP A 79 1.56 -9.61 5.06
C ASP A 79 2.42 -8.83 6.06
N THR A 80 3.12 -9.55 6.92
CA THR A 80 4.16 -8.99 7.77
C THR A 80 5.49 -9.53 7.29
N ILE A 81 6.40 -8.65 6.90
CA ILE A 81 7.77 -9.07 6.59
C ILE A 81 8.57 -9.07 7.88
N THR A 82 9.29 -10.17 8.13
CA THR A 82 10.10 -10.37 9.32
C THR A 82 11.55 -10.60 8.91
N ALA A 83 12.46 -9.70 9.31
CA ALA A 83 13.90 -9.75 9.02
C ALA A 83 14.65 -8.85 10.02
N ASP A 84 15.97 -8.98 10.11
CA ASP A 84 16.81 -8.10 10.92
C ASP A 84 17.14 -6.80 10.15
N PHE A 85 16.19 -5.86 10.08
CA PHE A 85 16.33 -4.68 9.21
C PHE A 85 17.38 -3.69 9.74
N ASN A 86 17.56 -3.59 11.06
CA ASN A 86 18.51 -2.66 11.66
C ASN A 86 19.91 -3.26 11.91
N GLY A 87 20.09 -4.58 11.76
CA GLY A 87 21.36 -5.29 11.89
C GLY A 87 21.75 -5.61 13.33
N ASP A 88 20.80 -5.63 14.27
CA ASP A 88 21.05 -5.92 15.69
C ASP A 88 21.05 -7.43 16.03
N GLY A 89 20.77 -8.28 15.04
CA GLY A 89 20.72 -9.73 15.15
C GLY A 89 19.37 -10.27 15.65
N ILE A 90 18.41 -9.41 15.96
CA ILE A 90 17.05 -9.77 16.38
C ILE A 90 16.07 -9.44 15.26
N LEU A 91 15.11 -10.34 15.03
CA LEU A 91 14.13 -10.15 13.96
C LEU A 91 13.17 -9.01 14.28
N ASP A 92 13.08 -8.08 13.34
CA ASP A 92 12.13 -6.97 13.30
C ASP A 92 10.86 -7.38 12.56
N LYS A 93 9.83 -6.52 12.63
CA LYS A 93 8.59 -6.68 11.85
C LYS A 93 8.27 -5.42 11.08
N ALA A 94 8.03 -5.55 9.78
CA ALA A 94 7.54 -4.48 8.93
C ALA A 94 6.07 -4.71 8.53
N PHE A 95 5.32 -3.62 8.46
CA PHE A 95 3.92 -3.61 8.06
C PHE A 95 3.70 -2.47 7.07
N TYR A 96 3.13 -2.79 5.92
CA TYR A 96 2.56 -1.76 5.05
C TYR A 96 1.17 -1.37 5.56
N LYS A 97 0.84 -0.08 5.52
CA LYS A 97 -0.48 0.46 5.87
C LYS A 97 -0.89 1.52 4.86
N LYS A 98 -2.16 1.48 4.46
CA LYS A 98 -2.80 2.46 3.59
C LYS A 98 -4.23 2.67 4.06
N GLU A 99 -4.54 3.90 4.47
CA GLU A 99 -5.87 4.35 4.88
C GLU A 99 -6.14 5.70 4.20
N ASN A 100 -6.96 5.68 3.13
CA ASN A 100 -7.14 6.84 2.25
C ASN A 100 -5.80 7.36 1.70
N GLN A 101 -5.52 8.66 1.87
CA GLN A 101 -4.27 9.32 1.48
C GLN A 101 -3.17 9.21 2.55
N ASN A 102 -3.39 8.50 3.65
CA ASN A 102 -2.42 8.32 4.72
C ASN A 102 -1.87 6.88 4.67
N SER A 103 -0.59 6.75 4.37
CA SER A 103 0.03 5.50 3.97
C SER A 103 1.51 5.47 4.29
N GLY A 104 2.05 4.26 4.47
CA GLY A 104 3.45 4.12 4.81
C GLY A 104 3.81 2.76 5.34
N ILE A 105 5.03 2.70 5.86
CA ILE A 105 5.66 1.50 6.39
C ILE A 105 5.93 1.72 7.87
N ILE A 106 5.49 0.77 8.68
CA ILE A 106 5.77 0.72 10.11
C ILE A 106 6.77 -0.40 10.33
N ILE A 107 7.93 -0.08 10.88
CA ILE A 107 8.95 -1.06 11.24
C ILE A 107 9.08 -1.07 12.76
N LYS A 108 8.85 -2.22 13.37
CA LYS A 108 9.02 -2.43 14.81
C LYS A 108 10.29 -3.24 15.05
N HIS A 109 11.27 -2.63 15.71
CA HIS A 109 12.53 -3.30 16.05
C HIS A 109 12.32 -4.38 17.11
N GLY A 110 12.90 -5.56 16.88
CA GLY A 110 12.73 -6.74 17.71
C GLY A 110 13.40 -6.60 19.07
N GLN A 111 14.61 -6.03 19.12
CA GLN A 111 15.36 -5.88 20.36
C GLN A 111 14.80 -4.79 21.27
N THR A 112 14.53 -3.60 20.72
CA THR A 112 14.19 -2.39 21.50
C THR A 112 12.70 -2.13 21.62
N ASN A 113 11.87 -2.75 20.78
CA ASN A 113 10.48 -2.38 20.52
C ASN A 113 10.31 -0.94 19.98
N GLU A 114 11.37 -0.30 19.50
CA GLU A 114 11.27 0.97 18.80
C GLU A 114 10.35 0.82 17.58
N VAL A 115 9.54 1.84 17.32
CA VAL A 115 8.62 1.89 16.18
C VAL A 115 9.02 3.03 15.27
N VAL A 116 9.57 2.68 14.12
CA VAL A 116 9.86 3.61 13.03
C VAL A 116 8.65 3.69 12.11
N LYS A 117 8.24 4.91 11.76
CA LYS A 117 7.16 5.18 10.81
C LYS A 117 7.72 5.98 9.64
N ILE A 118 7.65 5.39 8.45
CA ILE A 118 8.06 6.00 7.19
C ILE A 118 6.79 6.30 6.38
N GLY A 119 6.66 7.53 5.90
CA GLY A 119 5.40 8.04 5.33
C GLY A 119 4.49 8.66 6.39
N PHE A 120 3.17 8.52 6.23
CA PHE A 120 2.15 9.08 7.13
C PHE A 120 2.27 10.60 7.31
N GLY A 121 2.38 11.33 6.20
CA GLY A 121 2.53 12.78 6.15
C GLY A 121 3.91 13.30 6.55
N LYS A 122 4.87 12.41 6.85
CA LYS A 122 6.25 12.79 7.19
C LYS A 122 7.16 12.61 5.98
N GLN A 123 7.95 13.64 5.69
CA GLN A 123 8.94 13.60 4.62
C GLN A 123 9.95 12.46 4.84
N PHE A 124 10.09 11.61 3.83
CA PHE A 124 11.10 10.56 3.72
C PHE A 124 11.62 10.56 2.29
N ALA A 125 12.92 10.80 2.11
CA ALA A 125 13.48 11.10 0.79
C ALA A 125 12.67 12.22 0.07
N HIS A 126 12.11 11.95 -1.10
CA HIS A 126 11.29 12.89 -1.88
C HIS A 126 9.77 12.71 -1.68
N MET A 127 9.34 11.80 -0.81
CA MET A 127 7.93 11.42 -0.64
C MET A 127 7.43 11.62 0.80
N THR A 128 6.12 11.75 0.97
CA THR A 128 5.45 11.79 2.28
C THR A 128 4.46 10.64 2.47
N GLU A 129 4.05 10.00 1.38
CA GLU A 129 3.05 8.94 1.31
C GLU A 129 3.53 7.80 0.39
N PHE A 130 2.96 6.62 0.59
CA PHE A 130 3.26 5.37 -0.13
C PHE A 130 1.98 4.71 -0.65
N ASP A 131 0.95 5.51 -0.94
CA ASP A 131 -0.33 5.05 -1.48
C ASP A 131 -0.23 4.59 -2.93
N TRP A 132 0.84 4.98 -3.64
CA TRP A 132 1.19 4.50 -4.96
C TRP A 132 1.66 3.03 -4.98
N VAL A 133 2.09 2.45 -3.85
CA VAL A 133 2.69 1.12 -3.83
C VAL A 133 1.67 0.02 -4.15
N ASP A 134 1.94 -0.77 -5.19
CA ASP A 134 1.15 -1.93 -5.58
C ASP A 134 1.70 -3.25 -5.03
N TYR A 135 3.02 -3.29 -4.78
CA TYR A 135 3.70 -4.47 -4.27
C TYR A 135 4.91 -4.13 -3.41
N TRP A 136 5.28 -5.10 -2.57
CA TRP A 136 6.45 -4.99 -1.70
C TRP A 136 7.09 -6.35 -1.47
N GLY A 137 8.32 -6.33 -0.99
CA GLY A 137 9.08 -7.55 -0.76
C GLY A 137 10.24 -7.38 0.20
N LEU A 138 10.90 -8.50 0.46
CA LEU A 138 12.16 -8.58 1.20
C LEU A 138 13.30 -8.80 0.21
N VAL A 139 14.39 -8.04 0.38
CA VAL A 139 15.64 -8.20 -0.36
C VAL A 139 16.76 -8.47 0.65
N GLU A 140 17.48 -9.57 0.50
CA GLU A 140 18.58 -10.00 1.39
C GLU A 140 19.97 -9.87 0.73
N ASP A 141 20.02 -9.32 -0.47
CA ASP A 141 21.25 -9.02 -1.19
C ASP A 141 22.13 -8.04 -0.42
N LYS A 142 23.43 -8.06 -0.73
CA LYS A 142 24.44 -7.21 -0.09
C LYS A 142 24.84 -6.00 -0.92
N GLU A 143 24.31 -5.90 -2.12
CA GLU A 143 24.55 -4.80 -3.04
C GLU A 143 23.33 -4.55 -3.94
N THR A 144 23.24 -3.34 -4.45
CA THR A 144 22.24 -2.89 -5.43
C THR A 144 22.80 -1.68 -6.17
N SER A 145 22.08 -1.15 -7.15
CA SER A 145 22.42 0.08 -7.87
C SER A 145 21.36 1.15 -7.63
N GLU A 146 21.74 2.36 -7.26
CA GLU A 146 20.82 3.50 -7.17
C GLU A 146 20.83 4.30 -8.47
N THR A 147 19.66 4.56 -9.06
CA THR A 147 19.55 5.49 -10.19
C THR A 147 19.83 6.91 -9.71
N THR A 148 20.62 7.62 -10.50
CA THR A 148 21.05 9.00 -10.22
C THR A 148 20.49 9.93 -11.28
N PHE A 149 20.16 11.15 -10.87
CA PHE A 149 19.52 12.15 -11.72
C PHE A 149 20.34 13.42 -11.78
N THR A 150 20.22 14.15 -12.89
CA THR A 150 20.66 15.53 -13.02
C THR A 150 19.77 16.46 -12.19
N GLU A 151 20.18 17.72 -12.01
CA GLU A 151 19.36 18.74 -11.32
C GLU A 151 18.00 18.96 -12.00
N ASP A 152 17.92 18.75 -13.32
CA ASP A 152 16.72 18.89 -14.14
C ASP A 152 15.82 17.64 -14.11
N GLY A 153 16.24 16.57 -13.42
CA GLY A 153 15.49 15.33 -13.27
C GLY A 153 15.74 14.27 -14.35
N ASP A 154 16.64 14.53 -15.30
CA ASP A 154 17.04 13.51 -16.29
C ASP A 154 17.94 12.46 -15.64
N VAL A 155 17.79 11.19 -16.03
CA VAL A 155 18.68 10.09 -15.59
C VAL A 155 20.11 10.37 -16.02
N LEU A 156 21.02 10.41 -15.04
CA LEU A 156 22.46 10.60 -15.22
C LEU A 156 23.20 9.27 -15.36
N GLY A 157 22.69 8.23 -14.70
CA GLY A 157 23.30 6.89 -14.64
C GLY A 157 22.96 6.20 -13.33
N SER A 158 23.78 5.24 -12.90
CA SER A 158 23.60 4.54 -11.63
C SER A 158 24.89 4.52 -10.81
N LYS A 159 24.75 4.29 -9.50
CA LYS A 159 25.87 4.07 -8.57
C LYS A 159 25.63 2.80 -7.75
N ASP A 160 26.70 2.05 -7.49
CA ASP A 160 26.62 0.88 -6.63
C ASP A 160 26.41 1.29 -5.16
N VAL A 161 25.52 0.59 -4.47
CA VAL A 161 25.20 0.78 -3.06
C VAL A 161 25.34 -0.53 -2.32
N LYS A 162 26.11 -0.53 -1.23
CA LYS A 162 26.23 -1.67 -0.33
C LYS A 162 25.06 -1.73 0.64
N LEU A 163 24.37 -2.85 0.67
CA LEU A 163 23.29 -3.13 1.60
C LEU A 163 23.85 -3.86 2.82
N GLN A 164 23.87 -3.18 3.96
CA GLN A 164 24.40 -3.76 5.21
C GLN A 164 23.43 -4.81 5.78
N ASN A 165 22.13 -4.51 5.67
CA ASN A 165 21.04 -5.27 6.25
C ASN A 165 20.00 -5.63 5.16
N PRO A 166 19.15 -6.64 5.41
CA PRO A 166 17.96 -6.86 4.61
C PRO A 166 17.16 -5.57 4.39
N SER A 167 16.57 -5.44 3.21
CA SER A 167 15.91 -4.24 2.74
C SER A 167 14.47 -4.54 2.34
N ILE A 168 13.62 -3.52 2.38
CA ILE A 168 12.23 -3.61 1.93
C ILE A 168 12.17 -3.01 0.53
N VAL A 169 11.83 -3.81 -0.47
CA VAL A 169 11.54 -3.31 -1.82
C VAL A 169 10.08 -2.88 -1.91
N LEU A 170 9.83 -1.75 -2.58
CA LEU A 170 8.51 -1.21 -2.85
C LEU A 170 8.43 -0.85 -4.32
N GLY A 171 7.30 -1.13 -4.96
CA GLY A 171 7.07 -0.77 -6.35
C GLY A 171 5.61 -0.63 -6.72
N ALA A 172 5.40 0.04 -7.85
CA ALA A 172 4.13 0.14 -8.56
C ALA A 172 4.29 -0.42 -9.97
N ASP A 173 3.21 -1.01 -10.47
CA ASP A 173 3.20 -1.56 -11.82
C ASP A 173 3.39 -0.39 -12.82
N GLU A 174 4.28 -0.55 -13.80
CA GLU A 174 4.61 0.47 -14.83
C GLU A 174 5.23 1.80 -14.33
N VAL A 175 5.33 2.02 -13.02
CA VAL A 175 5.95 3.22 -12.42
C VAL A 175 7.37 2.94 -11.89
N GLY A 176 7.63 1.70 -11.46
CA GLY A 176 8.88 1.34 -10.82
C GLY A 176 8.86 1.55 -9.31
N GLY A 177 10.02 1.75 -8.69
CA GLY A 177 10.11 1.78 -7.23
C GLY A 177 11.51 1.95 -6.64
N GLY A 178 11.71 1.36 -5.47
CA GLY A 178 12.98 1.45 -4.77
C GLY A 178 13.05 0.63 -3.49
N LEU A 179 14.17 0.76 -2.79
CA LEU A 179 14.42 0.06 -1.53
C LEU A 179 14.39 1.03 -0.35
N ILE A 180 13.87 0.55 0.76
CA ILE A 180 14.11 1.10 2.09
C ILE A 180 15.13 0.19 2.78
N THR A 181 16.26 0.76 3.16
CA THR A 181 17.35 0.03 3.84
C THR A 181 17.91 0.81 5.03
N PHE A 182 18.48 0.13 6.00
CA PHE A 182 19.07 0.76 7.18
C PHE A 182 20.58 0.93 7.00
N ILE A 183 21.02 2.19 6.87
CA ILE A 183 22.42 2.57 6.68
C ILE A 183 22.75 3.70 7.66
N ASP A 184 23.92 3.62 8.30
CA ASP A 184 24.41 4.65 9.23
C ASP A 184 23.41 5.04 10.33
N ARG A 185 22.74 4.02 10.90
CA ARG A 185 21.74 4.13 11.97
C ARG A 185 20.42 4.82 11.58
N LYS A 186 20.09 4.87 10.29
CA LYS A 186 18.81 5.40 9.81
C LYS A 186 18.30 4.63 8.60
N TYR A 187 16.98 4.63 8.42
CA TYR A 187 16.39 4.16 7.17
C TYR A 187 16.58 5.21 6.07
N VAL A 188 16.95 4.74 4.88
CA VAL A 188 17.16 5.55 3.68
C VAL A 188 16.44 4.93 2.49
N TRP A 189 16.10 5.76 1.51
CA TRP A 189 15.55 5.35 0.23
C TRP A 189 16.67 5.17 -0.79
N ILE A 190 16.62 4.09 -1.56
CA ILE A 190 17.46 3.85 -2.74
C ILE A 190 16.53 3.75 -3.94
N HIS A 191 16.59 4.73 -4.83
CA HIS A 191 15.76 4.76 -6.03
C HIS A 191 16.26 3.73 -7.05
N GLN A 192 15.35 2.97 -7.68
CA GLN A 192 15.69 1.91 -8.65
C GLN A 192 15.11 2.14 -10.05
N ALA A 193 14.09 2.99 -10.18
CA ALA A 193 13.47 3.28 -11.46
C ALA A 193 14.22 4.38 -12.23
N ASP A 194 13.92 4.50 -13.51
CA ASP A 194 14.38 5.58 -14.39
C ASP A 194 13.34 6.71 -14.45
#